data_AF-A0A950Y3H3-F1
#
_entry.id   AF-A0A950Y3H3-F1
#
_cell.length_a   1.000
_cell.length_b   1.000
_cell.length_c   1.000
_cell.angle_alpha   90.00
_cell.angle_beta   90.00
_cell.angle_gamma   90.00
#
_symmetry.space_group_name_H-M   'P 1'
#
loop_
_entity.id
_entity.type
_entity.pdbx_description
1 polymer ?
#
loop_
_entity_poly.entity_id
_entity_poly.type
_entity_poly.pdbx_seq_one_letter_code
_entity_poly.pdbx_strand_id
1 'polypeptide(L)'
;RFHGDYHLGQILYTGSDFLIIDFEGEPARPLSERRAKTLALRDVAGMLRSFQYAAYAALSAQPPGSSSDAAIEAWAEWWVQWVSAIYQNAYFETANGSSFVSRNPEERRILLDAFLLQKALYEVAYELNNRPDWVRIPLRGILTLVS
;
A
#
# COMPACT_ATOMS: atom_id res chain seq x y z
N ARG A 1 -17.77 -5.62 1.88
CA ARG A 1 -16.70 -6.22 2.71
C ARG A 1 -15.40 -6.02 1.95
N PHE A 2 -14.28 -6.02 2.63
CA PHE A 2 -12.95 -5.75 2.11
C PHE A 2 -12.00 -6.83 2.65
N HIS A 3 -10.81 -6.94 2.11
CA HIS A 3 -9.81 -7.93 2.47
C HIS A 3 -9.25 -7.68 3.89
N GLY A 4 -8.90 -6.43 4.22
CA GLY A 4 -8.50 -6.06 5.59
C GLY A 4 -7.02 -6.10 5.87
N ASP A 5 -6.25 -6.82 5.07
CA ASP A 5 -4.78 -6.80 5.05
C ASP A 5 -4.22 -6.99 3.62
N TYR A 6 -4.70 -6.20 2.66
CA TYR A 6 -4.37 -6.42 1.25
C TYR A 6 -3.01 -5.81 0.87
N HIS A 7 -2.08 -6.65 0.43
CA HIS A 7 -0.74 -6.26 -0.02
C HIS A 7 -0.18 -7.32 -1.01
N LEU A 8 0.99 -7.07 -1.61
CA LEU A 8 1.59 -7.96 -2.61
C LEU A 8 1.84 -9.39 -2.11
N GLY A 9 2.03 -9.56 -0.80
CA GLY A 9 2.21 -10.89 -0.18
C GLY A 9 0.93 -11.73 -0.18
N GLN A 10 -0.23 -11.11 -0.39
CA GLN A 10 -1.54 -11.77 -0.43
C GLN A 10 -2.05 -11.99 -1.86
N ILE A 11 -1.19 -11.78 -2.86
CA ILE A 11 -1.48 -12.02 -4.27
C ILE A 11 -0.56 -13.11 -4.80
N LEU A 12 -1.16 -14.14 -5.40
CA LEU A 12 -0.44 -15.20 -6.10
C LEU A 12 -0.73 -15.13 -7.60
N TYR A 13 0.32 -15.09 -8.42
CA TYR A 13 0.18 -15.17 -9.87
C TYR A 13 0.21 -16.64 -10.33
N THR A 14 -0.84 -17.05 -11.03
CA THR A 14 -1.02 -18.43 -11.50
C THR A 14 -0.39 -18.71 -12.88
N GLY A 15 0.19 -17.69 -13.52
CA GLY A 15 0.64 -17.74 -14.91
C GLY A 15 -0.37 -17.20 -15.92
N SER A 16 -1.65 -17.10 -15.55
CA SER A 16 -2.70 -16.50 -16.40
C SER A 16 -3.63 -15.55 -15.65
N ASP A 17 -3.68 -15.65 -14.33
CA ASP A 17 -4.57 -14.85 -13.47
C ASP A 17 -3.97 -14.67 -12.07
N PHE A 18 -4.62 -13.86 -11.24
CA PHE A 18 -4.24 -13.61 -9.86
C PHE A 18 -5.23 -14.22 -8.87
N LEU A 19 -4.70 -14.88 -7.84
CA LEU A 19 -5.47 -15.32 -6.68
C LEU A 19 -5.20 -14.39 -5.51
N ILE A 20 -6.26 -14.00 -4.82
CA ILE A 20 -6.21 -13.25 -3.56
C ILE A 20 -6.42 -14.25 -2.43
N ILE A 21 -5.54 -14.24 -1.43
CA ILE A 21 -5.54 -15.18 -0.30
C ILE A 21 -5.61 -14.42 1.03
N ASP A 22 -5.87 -15.13 2.14
CA ASP A 22 -5.76 -14.59 3.51
C ASP A 22 -6.73 -13.44 3.89
N PHE A 23 -8.03 -13.72 3.78
CA PHE A 23 -9.11 -12.78 4.14
C PHE A 23 -9.37 -12.67 5.67
N GLU A 24 -8.38 -12.98 6.50
CA GLU A 24 -8.52 -12.85 7.96
C GLU A 24 -8.51 -11.37 8.40
N GLY A 25 -7.89 -10.50 7.63
CA GLY A 25 -7.66 -9.09 7.95
C GLY A 25 -6.54 -8.89 8.97
N GLU A 26 -6.16 -7.63 9.21
CA GLU A 26 -4.96 -7.27 9.98
C GLU A 26 -4.85 -7.99 11.36
N PRO A 27 -3.85 -8.85 11.59
CA PRO A 27 -3.78 -9.73 12.76
C PRO A 27 -3.76 -8.99 14.10
N ALA A 28 -3.16 -7.80 14.15
CA ALA A 28 -3.07 -6.98 15.35
C ALA A 28 -4.41 -6.37 15.79
N ARG A 29 -5.46 -6.46 14.95
CA ARG A 29 -6.77 -5.89 15.25
C ARG A 29 -7.72 -6.89 15.92
N PRO A 30 -8.56 -6.42 16.86
CA PRO A 30 -9.63 -7.24 17.43
C PRO A 30 -10.56 -7.82 16.36
N LEU A 31 -11.11 -9.01 16.62
CA LEU A 31 -12.03 -9.70 15.67
C LEU A 31 -13.24 -8.85 15.27
N SER A 32 -13.77 -8.02 16.19
CA SER A 32 -14.87 -7.10 15.90
C SER A 32 -14.50 -6.08 14.82
N GLU A 33 -13.28 -5.54 14.86
CA GLU A 33 -12.77 -4.62 13.85
C GLU A 33 -12.49 -5.32 12.52
N ARG A 34 -11.88 -6.51 12.55
CA ARG A 34 -11.60 -7.28 11.33
C ARG A 34 -12.87 -7.64 10.56
N ARG A 35 -13.99 -7.87 11.26
CA ARG A 35 -15.29 -8.17 10.66
C ARG A 35 -16.09 -6.94 10.24
N ALA A 36 -15.69 -5.74 10.67
CA ALA A 36 -16.42 -4.51 10.39
C ALA A 36 -16.43 -4.21 8.88
N LYS A 37 -17.58 -3.74 8.37
CA LYS A 37 -17.65 -3.29 6.98
C LYS A 37 -16.99 -1.92 6.87
N THR A 38 -16.10 -1.77 5.90
CA THR A 38 -15.49 -0.49 5.54
C THR A 38 -15.40 -0.35 4.02
N LEU A 39 -14.79 0.74 3.57
CA LEU A 39 -14.62 1.08 2.15
C LEU A 39 -13.51 0.25 1.51
N ALA A 40 -13.74 -0.17 0.26
CA ALA A 40 -12.77 -0.94 -0.52
C ALA A 40 -11.46 -0.18 -0.80
N LEU A 41 -11.51 1.16 -0.77
CA LEU A 41 -10.33 2.02 -0.89
C LEU A 41 -9.25 1.77 0.16
N ARG A 42 -9.61 1.12 1.27
CA ARG A 42 -8.65 0.72 2.28
C ARG A 42 -7.72 -0.40 1.81
N ASP A 43 -8.22 -1.33 1.00
CA ASP A 43 -7.38 -2.35 0.37
C ASP A 43 -6.50 -1.72 -0.72
N VAL A 44 -7.04 -0.78 -1.49
CA VAL A 44 -6.27 0.01 -2.47
C VAL A 44 -5.08 0.70 -1.78
N ALA A 45 -5.32 1.37 -0.65
CA ALA A 45 -4.27 1.99 0.15
C ALA A 45 -3.22 0.95 0.61
N GLY A 46 -3.65 -0.22 1.08
CA GLY A 46 -2.73 -1.31 1.46
C GLY A 46 -1.81 -1.75 0.31
N MET A 47 -2.35 -1.91 -0.89
CA MET A 47 -1.56 -2.26 -2.07
C MET A 47 -0.56 -1.16 -2.45
N LEU A 48 -0.98 0.11 -2.42
CA LEU A 48 -0.11 1.24 -2.71
C LEU A 48 1.06 1.34 -1.73
N ARG A 49 0.80 1.14 -0.43
CA ARG A 49 1.85 1.01 0.59
C ARG A 49 2.78 -0.16 0.26
N SER A 50 2.23 -1.31 -0.14
CA SER A 50 3.01 -2.49 -0.49
C SER A 50 4.01 -2.25 -1.63
N PHE A 51 3.67 -1.43 -2.63
CA PHE A 51 4.63 -1.06 -3.68
C PHE A 51 5.81 -0.27 -3.10
N GLN A 52 5.55 0.67 -2.19
CA GLN A 52 6.62 1.43 -1.54
C GLN A 52 7.55 0.53 -0.71
N TYR A 53 7.00 -0.44 0.03
CA TYR A 53 7.81 -1.43 0.74
C TYR A 53 8.63 -2.30 -0.20
N ALA A 54 8.05 -2.75 -1.33
CA ALA A 54 8.76 -3.57 -2.30
C ALA A 54 9.97 -2.83 -2.91
N ALA A 55 9.78 -1.57 -3.31
CA ALA A 55 10.86 -0.75 -3.84
C ALA A 55 11.97 -0.55 -2.81
N TYR A 56 11.60 -0.26 -1.57
CA TYR A 56 12.57 -0.06 -0.50
C TYR A 56 13.29 -1.36 -0.08
N ALA A 57 12.60 -2.49 -0.07
CA ALA A 57 13.21 -3.79 0.19
C ALA A 57 14.28 -4.10 -0.88
N ALA A 58 14.00 -3.77 -2.14
CA ALA A 58 14.99 -3.90 -3.22
C ALA A 58 16.19 -2.96 -3.03
N LEU A 59 15.98 -1.70 -2.61
CA LEU A 59 17.07 -0.78 -2.27
C LEU A 59 17.93 -1.31 -1.10
N SER A 60 17.30 -1.93 -0.10
CA SER A 60 17.99 -2.45 1.08
C SER A 60 18.74 -3.76 0.82
N ALA A 61 18.39 -4.49 -0.24
CA ALA A 61 19.01 -5.75 -0.62
C ALA A 61 20.33 -5.56 -1.40
N GLN A 62 20.80 -4.32 -1.60
CA GLN A 62 22.04 -4.08 -2.33
C GLN A 62 23.28 -4.58 -1.56
N PRO A 63 24.33 -5.04 -2.27
CA PRO A 63 25.53 -5.56 -1.64
C PRO A 63 26.23 -4.53 -0.75
N PRO A 64 26.78 -4.94 0.42
CA PRO A 64 27.59 -4.04 1.24
C PRO A 64 28.73 -3.42 0.41
N GLY A 65 28.83 -2.09 0.41
CA GLY A 65 29.86 -1.36 -0.34
C GLY A 65 29.39 -0.80 -1.70
N SER A 66 28.18 -1.11 -2.16
CA SER A 66 27.53 -0.27 -3.17
C SER A 66 27.19 1.07 -2.53
N SER A 67 27.77 2.17 -3.02
CA SER A 67 27.31 3.51 -2.64
C SER A 67 25.82 3.61 -2.96
N SER A 68 24.99 4.10 -2.02
CA SER A 68 23.60 4.46 -2.33
C SER A 68 23.65 5.50 -3.45
N ASP A 69 23.38 5.05 -4.67
CA ASP A 69 23.36 5.92 -5.82
C ASP A 69 22.04 6.68 -5.75
N ALA A 70 22.12 8.00 -5.56
CA ALA A 70 20.95 8.87 -5.57
C ALA A 70 20.09 8.67 -6.83
N ALA A 71 20.71 8.24 -7.93
CA ALA A 71 19.97 7.86 -9.14
C ALA A 71 19.08 6.62 -8.91
N ILE A 72 19.55 5.60 -8.18
CA ILE A 72 18.76 4.39 -7.89
C ILE A 72 17.62 4.72 -6.93
N GLU A 73 17.83 5.56 -5.91
CA GLU A 73 16.74 6.03 -5.04
C GLU A 73 15.67 6.76 -5.86
N ALA A 74 16.08 7.66 -6.77
CA ALA A 74 15.15 8.34 -7.67
C ALA A 74 14.39 7.35 -8.57
N TRP A 75 15.08 6.35 -9.15
CA TRP A 75 14.42 5.31 -9.95
C TRP A 75 13.39 4.50 -9.16
N ALA A 76 13.68 4.19 -7.90
CA ALA A 76 12.73 3.51 -7.03
C ALA A 76 11.49 4.36 -6.76
N GLU A 77 11.65 5.66 -6.51
CA GLU A 77 10.54 6.60 -6.36
C GLU A 77 9.70 6.70 -7.63
N TRP A 78 10.35 6.82 -8.79
CA TRP A 78 9.69 6.81 -10.10
C TRP A 78 8.91 5.53 -10.31
N TRP A 79 9.50 4.37 -10.01
CA TRP A 79 8.82 3.08 -10.14
C TRP A 79 7.57 3.01 -9.26
N VAL A 80 7.67 3.44 -7.99
CA VAL A 80 6.53 3.48 -7.06
C VAL A 80 5.41 4.37 -7.60
N GLN A 81 5.74 5.56 -8.10
CA GLN A 81 4.73 6.47 -8.67
C GLN A 81 4.03 5.86 -9.89
N TRP A 82 4.81 5.31 -10.83
CA TRP A 82 4.28 4.70 -12.04
C TRP A 82 3.39 3.49 -11.76
N VAL A 83 3.86 2.53 -10.96
CA VAL A 83 3.08 1.32 -10.65
C VAL A 83 1.82 1.68 -9.85
N SER A 84 1.91 2.66 -8.95
CA SER A 84 0.77 3.16 -8.18
C SER A 84 -0.27 3.82 -9.08
N ALA A 85 0.16 4.60 -10.07
CA ALA A 85 -0.75 5.23 -11.04
C ALA A 85 -1.43 4.18 -11.93
N ILE A 86 -0.68 3.21 -12.47
CA ILE A 86 -1.23 2.12 -13.29
C ILE A 86 -2.25 1.31 -12.48
N TYR A 87 -1.91 0.92 -11.26
CA TYR A 87 -2.79 0.15 -10.39
C TYR A 87 -4.08 0.91 -10.06
N GLN A 88 -3.98 2.19 -9.66
CA GLN A 88 -5.15 3.01 -9.34
C GLN A 88 -6.06 3.21 -10.56
N ASN A 89 -5.48 3.53 -11.72
CA ASN A 89 -6.24 3.72 -12.95
C ASN A 89 -6.99 2.43 -13.32
N ALA A 90 -6.28 1.29 -13.37
CA ALA A 90 -6.90 0.00 -13.66
C ALA A 90 -8.00 -0.37 -12.65
N TYR A 91 -7.78 -0.11 -11.36
CA TYR A 91 -8.77 -0.34 -10.32
C TYR A 91 -10.03 0.52 -10.53
N PHE A 92 -9.88 1.81 -10.78
CA PHE A 92 -11.01 2.72 -10.95
C PHE A 92 -11.75 2.56 -12.26
N GLU A 93 -11.06 2.18 -13.33
CA GLU A 93 -11.68 1.79 -14.60
C GLU A 93 -12.50 0.51 -14.42
N THR A 94 -11.93 -0.51 -13.78
CA THR A 94 -12.62 -1.79 -13.54
C THR A 94 -13.80 -1.64 -12.59
N ALA A 95 -13.64 -0.84 -11.53
CA ALA A 95 -14.69 -0.58 -10.55
C ALA A 95 -15.69 0.49 -11.01
N ASN A 96 -15.55 1.03 -12.22
CA ASN A 96 -16.43 2.07 -12.72
C ASN A 96 -17.90 1.60 -12.74
N GLY A 97 -18.80 2.44 -12.24
CA GLY A 97 -20.22 2.11 -12.11
C GLY A 97 -20.59 1.23 -10.91
N SER A 98 -19.61 0.66 -10.18
CA SER A 98 -19.87 -0.11 -8.97
C SER A 98 -20.44 0.75 -7.83
N SER A 99 -21.22 0.15 -6.93
CA SER A 99 -21.85 0.86 -5.80
C SER A 99 -20.90 1.12 -4.63
N PHE A 100 -19.68 0.55 -4.64
CA PHE A 100 -18.74 0.60 -3.53
C PHE A 100 -17.58 1.59 -3.74
N VAL A 101 -17.53 2.24 -4.90
CA VAL A 101 -16.57 3.31 -5.23
C VAL A 101 -17.35 4.57 -5.57
N SER A 102 -16.95 5.71 -4.99
CA SER A 102 -17.58 6.99 -5.35
C SER A 102 -17.31 7.35 -6.81
N ARG A 103 -18.31 7.91 -7.48
CA ARG A 103 -18.17 8.46 -8.84
C ARG A 103 -17.49 9.83 -8.83
N ASN A 104 -17.40 10.49 -7.68
CA ASN A 104 -16.74 11.78 -7.54
C ASN A 104 -15.22 11.58 -7.39
N PRO A 105 -14.40 12.06 -8.35
CA PRO A 105 -12.94 11.93 -8.29
C PRO A 105 -12.33 12.56 -7.04
N GLU A 106 -12.84 13.71 -6.58
CA GLU A 106 -12.32 14.38 -5.37
C GLU A 106 -12.61 13.58 -4.12
N GLU A 107 -13.80 12.99 -4.01
CA GLU A 107 -14.13 12.13 -2.88
C GLU A 107 -13.25 10.88 -2.85
N ARG A 108 -12.99 10.27 -4.02
CA ARG A 108 -12.07 9.13 -4.12
C ARG A 108 -10.67 9.49 -3.64
N ARG A 109 -10.17 10.66 -4.05
CA ARG A 109 -8.84 11.17 -3.67
C ARG A 109 -8.75 11.40 -2.16
N ILE A 110 -9.68 12.17 -1.59
CA ILE A 110 -9.70 12.46 -0.14
C ILE A 110 -9.77 11.18 0.70
N LEU A 111 -10.64 10.24 0.32
CA LEU A 111 -10.77 8.97 1.04
C LEU A 111 -9.51 8.12 0.92
N LEU A 112 -8.90 8.06 -0.28
CA LEU A 112 -7.68 7.31 -0.49
C LEU A 112 -6.51 7.88 0.31
N ASP A 113 -6.32 9.21 0.28
CA ASP A 113 -5.29 9.91 1.06
C ASP A 113 -5.47 9.65 2.56
N ALA A 114 -6.72 9.70 3.06
CA ALA A 114 -7.02 9.38 4.45
C ALA A 114 -6.66 7.93 4.83
N PHE A 115 -6.96 6.96 3.96
CA PHE A 115 -6.61 5.55 4.23
C PHE A 115 -5.11 5.28 4.10
N LEU A 116 -4.42 5.95 3.17
CA LEU A 116 -2.97 5.90 3.05
C LEU A 116 -2.30 6.43 4.32
N LEU A 117 -2.74 7.59 4.81
CA LEU A 117 -2.24 8.17 6.05
C LEU A 117 -2.53 7.25 7.25
N GLN A 118 -3.75 6.72 7.36
CA GLN A 118 -4.11 5.78 8.42
C GLN A 118 -3.21 4.54 8.42
N LYS A 119 -2.97 3.93 7.25
CA LYS A 119 -2.11 2.74 7.13
C LYS A 119 -0.65 3.08 7.42
N ALA A 120 -0.15 4.21 6.94
CA ALA A 120 1.21 4.65 7.21
C ALA A 120 1.45 4.91 8.72
N LEU A 121 0.49 5.52 9.43
CA LEU A 121 0.59 5.71 10.89
C LEU A 121 0.60 4.38 11.65
N TYR A 122 -0.24 3.43 11.25
CA TYR A 122 -0.22 2.07 11.79
C TYR A 122 1.15 1.40 11.57
N GLU A 123 1.69 1.52 10.35
CA GLU A 123 2.99 0.98 9.99
C GLU A 123 4.14 1.62 10.78
N VAL A 124 4.13 2.94 11.04
CA VAL A 124 5.14 3.57 11.91
C VAL A 124 5.19 2.87 13.26
N ALA A 125 4.04 2.69 13.90
CA ALA A 125 3.97 2.01 15.19
C ALA A 125 4.43 0.55 15.08
N TYR A 126 4.06 -0.15 14.01
CA TYR A 126 4.48 -1.53 13.79
C TYR A 126 6.00 -1.65 13.58
N GLU A 127 6.59 -0.84 12.71
CA GLU A 127 8.02 -0.92 12.38
C GLU A 127 8.90 -0.51 13.56
N LEU A 128 8.51 0.49 14.34
CA LEU A 128 9.25 0.86 15.57
C LEU A 128 9.35 -0.29 16.58
N ASN A 129 8.35 -1.17 16.62
CA ASN A 129 8.31 -2.30 17.56
C ASN A 129 8.96 -3.57 17.01
N ASN A 130 9.01 -3.76 15.69
CA ASN A 130 9.40 -5.04 15.08
C ASN A 130 10.66 -4.94 14.21
N ARG A 131 10.84 -3.84 13.46
CA ARG A 131 11.94 -3.62 12.52
C ARG A 131 12.33 -2.13 12.47
N PRO A 132 12.99 -1.58 13.52
CA PRO A 132 13.23 -0.15 13.63
C PRO A 132 13.91 0.49 12.41
N ASP A 133 14.80 -0.25 11.73
CA ASP A 133 15.48 0.22 10.52
C ASP A 133 14.55 0.49 9.33
N TRP A 134 13.31 -0.03 9.37
CA TRP A 134 12.31 0.12 8.32
C TRP A 134 11.37 1.30 8.56
N VAL A 135 11.44 1.97 9.72
CA VAL A 135 10.53 3.08 10.06
C VAL A 135 10.60 4.24 9.07
N ARG A 136 11.73 4.41 8.37
CA ARG A 136 11.88 5.47 7.37
C ARG A 136 10.91 5.30 6.18
N ILE A 137 10.42 4.10 5.90
CA ILE A 137 9.47 3.82 4.82
C ILE A 137 8.11 4.47 5.08
N PRO A 138 7.41 4.19 6.20
CA PRO A 138 6.14 4.85 6.50
C PRO A 138 6.28 6.34 6.79
N LEU A 139 7.40 6.79 7.37
CA LEU A 139 7.64 8.24 7.57
C LEU A 139 7.75 9.00 6.24
N ARG A 140 8.49 8.48 5.26
CA ARG A 140 8.53 9.07 3.90
C ARG A 140 7.13 9.09 3.29
N GLY A 141 6.36 8.02 3.44
CA GLY A 141 4.98 7.96 2.97
C GLY A 141 4.07 9.05 3.56
N ILE A 142 4.18 9.31 4.87
CA ILE A 142 3.45 10.40 5.53
C ILE A 142 3.88 11.74 4.96
N LEU A 143 5.18 11.99 4.84
CA LEU A 143 5.71 13.25 4.30
C LEU A 143 5.18 13.53 2.89
N THR A 144 5.13 12.53 2.01
CA THR A 144 4.58 12.68 0.66
C THR A 144 3.10 13.06 0.64
N LEU A 145 2.31 12.68 1.65
CA LEU A 145 0.87 12.98 1.71
C LEU A 145 0.56 14.37 2.28
N VAL A 146 1.48 14.93 3.09
CA VAL A 146 1.25 16.19 3.82
C VAL A 146 2.06 17.37 3.28
N SER A 147 2.97 17.12 2.33
CA SER A 147 3.77 18.15 1.64
C SER A 147 3.04 18.66 0.41
#